data_AF-A0A9E5V2M5-F1
#
_entry.id   AF-A0A9E5V2M5-F1
#
_cell.length_a   1.000
_cell.length_b   1.000
_cell.length_c   1.000
_cell.angle_alpha   90.00
_cell.angle_beta   90.00
_cell.angle_gamma   90.00
#
_symmetry.space_group_name_H-M   'P 1'
#
loop_
_entity.id
_entity.type
_entity.pdbx_description
1 polymer ?
#
loop_
_entity_poly.entity_id
_entity_poly.type
_entity_poly.pdbx_seq_one_letter_code
_entity_poly.pdbx_strand_id
1 'polypeptide(L)'
;MVQHRQQGETLQVAIAPQLWLWWTLATAIAGAIVGALEASGFQFLATLVFTGLFIGVAQWLILRHSIPKSFWWIAVSTLGWILGLMLSLSLDAVLNPIIQFLSGLGAWEVFWLNLVSQPVVLAIMGAAQFPILGRYVRKAYWWIPVSAVGGALQGASGSAIAYLIQPGILSGSFATALAYGSGWLTYGIVTGICLQWLLRHHPQ
;
A
#
# COMPACT_ATOMS: atom_id res chain seq x y z
N MET A 1 -9.25 34.03 -17.39
CA MET A 1 -9.77 33.58 -16.06
C MET A 1 -10.91 32.57 -16.16
N VAL A 2 -11.80 32.63 -17.17
CA VAL A 2 -12.94 31.70 -17.31
C VAL A 2 -12.51 30.27 -17.71
N GLN A 3 -11.51 30.12 -18.59
CA GLN A 3 -11.01 28.80 -19.03
C GLN A 3 -10.41 27.95 -17.90
N HIS A 4 -9.63 28.53 -16.98
CA HIS A 4 -9.08 27.80 -15.83
C HIS A 4 -10.17 27.30 -14.87
N ARG A 5 -11.29 28.01 -14.75
CA ARG A 5 -12.42 27.60 -13.91
C ARG A 5 -13.19 26.43 -14.53
N GLN A 6 -13.45 26.46 -15.84
CA GLN A 6 -14.12 25.36 -16.55
C GLN A 6 -13.26 24.08 -16.63
N GLN A 7 -11.94 24.20 -16.71
CA GLN A 7 -11.03 23.04 -16.66
C GLN A 7 -10.98 22.41 -15.26
N GLY A 8 -11.06 23.22 -14.19
CA GLY A 8 -11.14 22.73 -12.82
C GLY A 8 -12.46 22.03 -12.50
N GLU A 9 -13.58 22.56 -13.01
CA GLU A 9 -14.92 21.97 -12.85
C GLU A 9 -15.07 20.64 -13.61
N THR A 10 -14.54 20.54 -14.84
CA THR A 10 -14.58 19.28 -15.61
C THR A 10 -13.70 18.19 -15.02
N LEU A 11 -12.53 18.54 -14.46
CA LEU A 11 -11.66 17.59 -13.76
C LEU A 11 -12.30 17.08 -12.45
N GLN A 12 -12.96 17.95 -11.69
CA GLN A 12 -13.67 17.56 -10.47
C GLN A 12 -14.87 16.64 -10.74
N VAL A 13 -15.63 16.89 -11.81
CA VAL A 13 -16.75 16.04 -12.23
C VAL A 13 -16.25 14.69 -12.78
N ALA A 14 -15.07 14.65 -13.42
CA ALA A 14 -14.48 13.42 -13.93
C ALA A 14 -13.95 12.47 -12.84
N ILE A 15 -13.62 12.98 -11.64
CA ILE A 15 -13.15 12.14 -10.53
C ILE A 15 -14.34 11.46 -9.85
N ALA A 16 -14.53 10.18 -10.17
CA ALA A 16 -15.59 9.35 -9.60
C ALA A 16 -15.61 9.45 -8.06
N PRO A 17 -16.78 9.69 -7.41
CA PRO A 17 -16.91 9.80 -5.96
C PRO A 17 -16.52 8.55 -5.17
N GLN A 18 -16.39 7.44 -5.88
CA GLN A 18 -16.06 6.12 -5.35
C GLN A 18 -14.62 5.71 -5.71
N LEU A 19 -13.75 6.64 -6.13
CA LEU A 19 -12.36 6.32 -6.48
C LEU A 19 -11.63 5.64 -5.33
N TRP A 20 -11.82 6.11 -4.09
CA TRP A 20 -11.23 5.49 -2.90
C TRP A 20 -11.69 4.04 -2.70
N LEU A 21 -12.95 3.70 -3.01
CA LEU A 21 -13.49 2.35 -2.92
C LEU A 21 -12.84 1.43 -3.95
N TRP A 22 -12.80 1.86 -5.22
CA TRP A 22 -12.16 1.07 -6.28
C TRP A 22 -10.67 0.88 -6.05
N TRP A 23 -9.99 1.91 -5.57
CA TRP A 23 -8.59 1.84 -5.15
C TRP A 23 -8.38 0.82 -4.03
N THR A 24 -9.23 0.89 -3.00
CA THR A 24 -9.19 -0.02 -1.86
C THR A 24 -9.40 -1.47 -2.29
N LEU A 25 -10.45 -1.74 -3.07
CA LEU A 25 -10.78 -3.08 -3.56
C LEU A 25 -9.68 -3.64 -4.44
N ALA A 26 -9.17 -2.85 -5.40
CA ALA A 26 -8.10 -3.30 -6.28
C ALA A 26 -6.83 -3.65 -5.49
N THR A 27 -6.47 -2.82 -4.51
CA THR A 27 -5.29 -3.03 -3.64
C THR A 27 -5.47 -4.28 -2.76
N ALA A 28 -6.64 -4.46 -2.16
CA ALA A 28 -6.95 -5.62 -1.32
C ALA A 28 -6.93 -6.93 -2.11
N ILE A 29 -7.54 -6.95 -3.31
CA ILE A 29 -7.57 -8.14 -4.18
C ILE A 29 -6.16 -8.50 -4.63
N ALA A 30 -5.36 -7.53 -5.06
CA ALA A 30 -3.98 -7.77 -5.45
C ALA A 30 -3.15 -8.29 -4.27
N GLY A 31 -3.35 -7.74 -3.06
CA GLY A 31 -2.75 -8.26 -1.84
C GLY A 31 -3.13 -9.71 -1.55
N ALA A 32 -4.41 -10.05 -1.67
CA ALA A 32 -4.89 -11.43 -1.46
C ALA A 32 -4.29 -12.41 -2.47
N ILE A 33 -4.17 -12.00 -3.75
CA ILE A 33 -3.50 -12.79 -4.79
C ILE A 33 -2.04 -13.04 -4.42
N VAL A 34 -1.32 -12.01 -3.98
CA VAL A 34 0.07 -12.13 -3.53
C VAL A 34 0.19 -13.12 -2.36
N GLY A 35 -0.68 -13.01 -1.36
CA GLY A 35 -0.71 -13.95 -0.24
C GLY A 35 -0.99 -15.40 -0.66
N ALA A 36 -1.91 -15.60 -1.62
CA ALA A 36 -2.16 -16.93 -2.18
C ALA A 36 -0.94 -17.50 -2.91
N LEU A 37 -0.23 -16.67 -3.68
CA LEU A 37 0.99 -17.06 -4.41
C LEU A 37 2.13 -17.40 -3.45
N GLU A 38 2.28 -16.64 -2.37
CA GLU A 38 3.28 -16.89 -1.32
C GLU A 38 3.07 -18.28 -0.70
N ALA A 39 1.83 -18.62 -0.37
CA ALA A 39 1.49 -19.93 0.17
C ALA A 39 1.56 -21.08 -0.86
N SER A 40 1.62 -20.76 -2.15
CA SER A 40 1.68 -21.75 -3.25
C SER A 40 3.12 -22.15 -3.63
N GLY A 41 4.12 -21.75 -2.84
CA GLY A 41 5.53 -22.12 -3.04
C GLY A 41 6.39 -21.05 -3.73
N PHE A 42 5.83 -19.87 -4.04
CA PHE A 42 6.58 -18.76 -4.62
C PHE A 42 7.03 -17.73 -3.58
N GLN A 43 7.21 -18.12 -2.31
CA GLN A 43 7.40 -17.20 -1.18
C GLN A 43 8.36 -16.04 -1.49
N PHE A 44 9.60 -16.34 -1.86
CA PHE A 44 10.61 -15.32 -2.14
C PHE A 44 10.22 -14.37 -3.29
N LEU A 45 9.76 -14.90 -4.42
CA LEU A 45 9.35 -14.12 -5.59
C LEU A 45 8.06 -13.32 -5.33
N ALA A 46 7.12 -13.90 -4.59
CA ALA A 46 5.86 -13.31 -4.22
C ALA A 46 6.10 -12.08 -3.34
N THR A 47 6.86 -12.25 -2.25
CA THR A 47 7.17 -11.17 -1.32
C THR A 47 8.05 -10.11 -1.97
N LEU A 48 9.13 -10.46 -2.68
CA LEU A 48 10.08 -9.46 -3.19
C LEU A 48 9.60 -8.72 -4.44
N VAL A 49 9.05 -9.44 -5.42
CA VAL A 49 8.80 -8.87 -6.76
C VAL A 49 7.32 -8.72 -7.03
N PHE A 50 6.52 -9.77 -6.79
CA PHE A 50 5.11 -9.74 -7.15
C PHE A 50 4.31 -8.76 -6.31
N THR A 51 4.64 -8.56 -5.04
CA THR A 51 3.93 -7.59 -4.20
C THR A 51 3.92 -6.19 -4.83
N GLY A 52 5.10 -5.61 -5.10
CA GLY A 52 5.19 -4.29 -5.73
C GLY A 52 4.57 -4.24 -7.13
N LEU A 53 4.70 -5.32 -7.90
CA LEU A 53 4.14 -5.43 -9.26
C LEU A 53 2.60 -5.49 -9.26
N PHE A 54 2.01 -6.44 -8.55
CA PHE A 54 0.56 -6.65 -8.53
C PHE A 54 -0.15 -5.47 -7.88
N ILE A 55 0.39 -4.92 -6.79
CA ILE A 55 -0.15 -3.71 -6.16
C ILE A 55 -0.01 -2.52 -7.12
N GLY A 56 1.16 -2.34 -7.75
CA GLY A 56 1.38 -1.27 -8.73
C GLY A 56 0.44 -1.35 -9.94
N VAL A 57 0.20 -2.56 -10.48
CA VAL A 57 -0.76 -2.80 -11.56
C VAL A 57 -2.17 -2.49 -11.12
N ALA A 58 -2.61 -2.98 -9.97
CA ALA A 58 -3.94 -2.74 -9.44
C ALA A 58 -4.22 -1.24 -9.24
N GLN A 59 -3.26 -0.52 -8.67
CA GLN A 59 -3.33 0.93 -8.49
C GLN A 59 -3.32 1.68 -9.83
N TRP A 60 -2.49 1.24 -10.78
CA TRP A 60 -2.45 1.82 -12.12
C TRP A 60 -3.77 1.67 -12.87
N LEU A 61 -4.45 0.52 -12.77
CA LEU A 61 -5.75 0.29 -13.42
C LEU A 61 -6.80 1.32 -13.00
N ILE A 62 -6.73 1.80 -11.75
CA ILE A 62 -7.59 2.86 -11.25
C ILE A 62 -7.09 4.22 -11.76
N LEU A 63 -5.79 4.51 -11.60
CA LEU A 63 -5.20 5.81 -11.95
C LEU A 63 -5.20 6.15 -13.45
N ARG A 64 -5.18 5.16 -14.35
CA ARG A 64 -5.15 5.40 -15.81
C ARG A 64 -6.32 6.21 -16.33
N HIS A 65 -7.44 6.24 -15.61
CA HIS A 65 -8.62 7.03 -15.99
C HIS A 65 -8.52 8.49 -15.52
N SER A 66 -7.65 8.81 -14.55
CA SER A 66 -7.54 10.14 -13.93
C SER A 66 -6.21 10.84 -14.20
N ILE A 67 -5.12 10.09 -14.42
CA ILE A 67 -3.77 10.64 -14.60
C ILE A 67 -3.17 10.12 -15.92
N PRO A 68 -2.82 11.01 -16.88
CA PRO A 68 -2.12 10.62 -18.10
C PRO A 68 -0.70 10.14 -17.79
N LYS A 69 -0.16 9.20 -18.58
CA LYS A 69 1.17 8.58 -18.37
C LYS A 69 1.35 7.89 -17.02
N SER A 70 0.25 7.46 -16.38
CA SER A 70 0.28 6.71 -15.12
C SER A 70 0.94 5.34 -15.23
N PHE A 71 1.28 4.83 -16.42
CA PHE A 71 1.93 3.51 -16.56
C PHE A 71 3.25 3.38 -15.80
N TRP A 72 3.99 4.49 -15.63
CA TRP A 72 5.20 4.53 -14.80
C TRP A 72 4.93 4.19 -13.33
N TRP A 73 3.67 4.29 -12.87
CA TRP A 73 3.24 3.92 -11.53
C TRP A 73 3.64 2.49 -11.19
N ILE A 74 3.50 1.56 -12.13
CA ILE A 74 3.83 0.15 -11.93
C ILE A 74 5.33 -0.01 -11.64
N ALA A 75 6.17 0.61 -12.48
CA ALA A 75 7.61 0.53 -12.35
C ALA A 75 8.11 1.14 -11.03
N VAL A 76 7.65 2.34 -10.68
CA VAL A 76 8.07 2.99 -9.44
C VAL A 76 7.52 2.30 -8.19
N SER A 77 6.32 1.70 -8.27
CA SER A 77 5.76 0.90 -7.17
C SER A 77 6.58 -0.36 -6.92
N THR A 78 6.98 -1.04 -8.00
CA THR A 78 7.80 -2.26 -7.92
C THR A 78 9.19 -1.94 -7.36
N LEU A 79 9.87 -0.92 -7.90
CA LEU A 79 11.18 -0.50 -7.41
C LEU A 79 11.11 0.04 -5.99
N GLY A 80 10.11 0.86 -5.66
CA GLY A 80 9.91 1.41 -4.33
C GLY A 80 9.66 0.33 -3.28
N TRP A 81 8.89 -0.72 -3.63
CA TRP A 81 8.70 -1.89 -2.77
C TRP A 81 10.02 -2.64 -2.52
N ILE A 82 10.77 -2.96 -3.57
CA ILE A 82 12.06 -3.67 -3.45
C ILE A 82 13.04 -2.85 -2.61
N LEU A 83 13.20 -1.57 -2.91
CA LEU A 83 14.08 -0.67 -2.16
C LEU A 83 13.62 -0.52 -0.71
N GLY A 84 12.31 -0.46 -0.47
CA GLY A 84 11.73 -0.43 0.87
C GLY A 84 12.08 -1.66 1.68
N LEU A 85 11.99 -2.86 1.08
CA LEU A 85 12.40 -4.11 1.72
C LEU A 85 13.91 -4.11 2.03
N MET A 86 14.76 -3.73 1.06
CA MET A 86 16.20 -3.65 1.28
C MET A 86 16.58 -2.69 2.41
N LEU A 87 15.92 -1.53 2.46
CA LEU A 87 16.12 -0.56 3.53
C LEU A 87 15.63 -1.10 4.87
N SER A 88 14.46 -1.73 4.92
CA SER A 88 13.92 -2.32 6.15
C SER A 88 14.88 -3.39 6.72
N LEU A 89 15.46 -4.22 5.85
CA LEU A 89 16.47 -5.21 6.26
C LEU A 89 17.75 -4.53 6.77
N SER A 90 18.17 -3.43 6.14
CA SER A 90 19.35 -2.67 6.58
C SER A 90 19.13 -1.96 7.93
N LEU A 91 17.87 -1.67 8.27
CA LEU A 91 17.47 -1.04 9.52
C LEU A 91 17.17 -2.04 10.63
N ASP A 92 17.29 -3.35 10.39
CA ASP A 92 16.95 -4.39 11.36
C ASP A 92 17.65 -4.19 12.72
N ALA A 93 18.96 -3.91 12.70
CA ALA A 93 19.73 -3.65 13.92
C ALA A 93 19.21 -2.45 14.75
N VAL A 94 18.53 -1.49 14.10
CA VAL A 94 17.93 -0.32 14.74
C VAL A 94 16.50 -0.61 15.20
N LEU A 95 15.72 -1.34 14.41
CA LEU A 95 14.31 -1.64 14.68
C LEU A 95 14.13 -2.77 15.69
N ASN A 96 15.00 -3.78 15.68
CA ASN A 96 14.87 -4.97 16.50
C ASN A 96 14.82 -4.67 18.02
N PRO A 97 15.66 -3.79 18.61
CA PRO A 97 15.52 -3.43 20.02
C PRO A 97 14.15 -2.82 20.37
N ILE A 98 13.56 -2.06 19.45
CA ILE A 98 12.23 -1.48 19.61
C ILE A 98 11.18 -2.59 19.56
N ILE A 99 11.28 -3.50 18.59
CA ILE A 99 10.36 -4.65 18.44
C ILE A 99 10.41 -5.54 19.69
N GLN A 100 11.60 -5.81 20.23
CA GLN A 100 11.77 -6.59 21.46
C GLN A 100 11.19 -5.89 22.68
N PHE A 101 11.44 -4.57 22.83
CA PHE A 101 10.84 -3.78 23.89
C PHE A 101 9.31 -3.82 23.84
N LEU A 102 8.73 -3.59 22.66
CA LEU A 102 7.26 -3.62 22.46
C LEU A 102 6.69 -5.00 22.71
N SER A 103 7.38 -6.06 22.29
CA SER A 103 7.00 -7.45 22.58
C SER A 103 6.96 -7.73 24.08
N GLY A 104 7.85 -7.09 24.86
CA GLY A 104 7.81 -7.12 26.32
C GLY A 104 6.59 -6.44 26.95
N LEU A 105 5.91 -5.53 26.23
CA LEU A 105 4.67 -4.88 26.67
C LEU A 105 3.42 -5.73 26.41
N GLY A 106 3.52 -6.83 25.65
CA GLY A 106 2.42 -7.71 25.28
C GLY A 106 2.28 -7.89 23.77
N ALA A 107 1.28 -8.64 23.32
CA ALA A 107 1.12 -9.11 21.92
C ALA A 107 2.30 -9.97 21.41
N TRP A 108 2.15 -10.58 20.23
CA TRP A 108 3.15 -11.50 19.68
C TRP A 108 4.17 -10.76 18.82
N GLU A 109 5.42 -11.25 18.80
CA GLU A 109 6.55 -10.60 18.14
C GLU A 109 6.29 -10.22 16.67
N VAL A 110 5.66 -11.13 15.91
CA VAL A 110 5.35 -10.91 14.48
C VAL A 110 4.41 -9.72 14.26
N PHE A 111 3.52 -9.43 15.21
CA PHE A 111 2.66 -8.24 15.15
C PHE A 111 3.49 -6.96 15.22
N TRP A 112 4.40 -6.87 16.20
CA TRP A 112 5.26 -5.69 16.36
C TRP A 112 6.26 -5.54 15.23
N LEU A 113 6.84 -6.64 14.76
CA LEU A 113 7.73 -6.65 13.61
C LEU A 113 7.05 -6.03 12.39
N ASN A 114 5.82 -6.44 12.08
CA ASN A 114 5.08 -5.90 10.95
C ASN A 114 4.58 -4.47 11.20
N LEU A 115 4.11 -4.14 12.41
CA LEU A 115 3.67 -2.78 12.75
C LEU A 115 4.80 -1.76 12.61
N VAL A 116 6.03 -2.13 12.97
CA VAL A 116 7.20 -1.23 12.98
C VAL A 116 7.92 -1.20 11.64
N SER A 117 8.05 -2.35 10.96
CA SER A 117 8.86 -2.45 9.73
C SER A 117 8.09 -2.04 8.47
N GLN A 118 6.80 -2.38 8.35
CA GLN A 118 6.00 -2.08 7.16
C GLN A 118 5.86 -0.57 6.86
N PRO A 119 5.79 0.34 7.85
CA PRO A 119 5.87 1.78 7.61
C PRO A 119 7.08 2.20 6.80
N VAL A 120 8.25 1.63 7.04
CA VAL A 120 9.48 1.95 6.30
C VAL A 120 9.31 1.55 4.84
N VAL A 121 8.89 0.31 4.60
CA VAL A 121 8.73 -0.24 3.26
C VAL A 121 7.73 0.60 2.45
N LEU A 122 6.55 0.86 3.03
CA LEU A 122 5.50 1.60 2.31
C LEU A 122 5.76 3.10 2.25
N ALA A 123 6.52 3.69 3.19
CA ALA A 123 7.00 5.06 3.05
C ALA A 123 7.93 5.21 1.84
N ILE A 124 8.86 4.26 1.63
CA ILE A 124 9.76 4.26 0.47
C ILE A 124 8.99 4.01 -0.83
N MET A 125 8.03 3.09 -0.82
CA MET A 125 7.13 2.89 -1.95
C MET A 125 6.34 4.17 -2.29
N GLY A 126 5.78 4.83 -1.27
CA GLY A 126 5.09 6.12 -1.42
C GLY A 126 6.03 7.22 -1.92
N ALA A 127 7.28 7.28 -1.44
CA ALA A 127 8.29 8.21 -1.90
C ALA A 127 8.68 7.98 -3.37
N ALA A 128 8.70 6.72 -3.83
CA ALA A 128 8.92 6.40 -5.24
C ALA A 128 7.72 6.82 -6.12
N GLN A 129 6.50 6.75 -5.61
CA GLN A 129 5.27 7.16 -6.29
C GLN A 129 5.06 8.69 -6.31
N PHE A 130 5.58 9.39 -5.29
CA PHE A 130 5.40 10.82 -5.08
C PHE A 130 5.73 11.69 -6.31
N PRO A 131 6.85 11.50 -7.05
CA PRO A 131 7.17 12.33 -8.21
C PRO A 131 6.13 12.24 -9.34
N ILE A 132 5.41 11.12 -9.44
CA ILE A 132 4.32 10.97 -10.41
C ILE A 132 3.12 11.80 -9.95
N LEU A 133 2.67 11.64 -8.70
CA LEU A 133 1.57 12.44 -8.16
C LEU A 133 1.89 13.94 -8.16
N GLY A 134 3.13 14.30 -7.82
CA GLY A 134 3.61 15.68 -7.74
C GLY A 134 3.65 16.43 -9.07
N ARG A 135 3.39 15.75 -10.20
CA ARG A 135 3.17 16.41 -11.51
C ARG A 135 1.72 16.82 -11.76
N TYR A 136 0.78 16.35 -10.95
CA TYR A 136 -0.67 16.52 -11.19
C TYR A 136 -1.43 17.07 -9.99
N VAL A 137 -0.94 16.87 -8.77
CA VAL A 137 -1.57 17.39 -7.55
C VAL A 137 -0.62 18.24 -6.70
N ARG A 138 -1.14 19.34 -6.16
CA ARG A 138 -0.49 20.14 -5.12
C ARG A 138 -0.51 19.34 -3.82
N LYS A 139 0.49 19.56 -2.98
CA LYS A 139 0.67 18.83 -1.71
C LYS A 139 0.79 17.30 -1.84
N ALA A 140 1.25 16.80 -2.98
CA ALA A 140 1.53 15.38 -3.19
C ALA A 140 2.47 14.78 -2.11
N TYR A 141 3.26 15.61 -1.41
CA TYR A 141 4.14 15.16 -0.33
C TYR A 141 3.40 14.48 0.82
N TRP A 142 2.09 14.74 1.02
CA TRP A 142 1.26 14.00 1.99
C TRP A 142 1.13 12.51 1.67
N TRP A 143 1.39 12.11 0.43
CA TRP A 143 1.37 10.71 0.02
C TRP A 143 2.36 9.85 0.82
N ILE A 144 3.55 10.38 1.12
CA ILE A 144 4.61 9.67 1.83
C ILE A 144 4.22 9.31 3.28
N PRO A 145 3.86 10.28 4.15
CA PRO A 145 3.45 9.96 5.52
C PRO A 145 2.16 9.13 5.55
N VAL A 146 1.24 9.33 4.61
CA VAL A 146 0.02 8.50 4.51
C VAL A 146 0.36 7.05 4.13
N SER A 147 1.28 6.82 3.21
CA SER A 147 1.76 5.46 2.90
C SER A 147 2.47 4.82 4.08
N ALA A 148 3.23 5.58 4.87
CA ALA A 148 3.87 5.09 6.09
C ALA A 148 2.83 4.65 7.15
N VAL A 149 1.82 5.49 7.42
CA VAL A 149 0.71 5.17 8.33
C VAL A 149 -0.09 3.98 7.80
N GLY A 150 -0.37 3.96 6.50
CA GLY A 150 -1.00 2.83 5.83
C GLY A 150 -0.18 1.55 6.02
N GLY A 151 1.14 1.62 5.99
CA GLY A 151 2.05 0.49 6.25
C GLY A 151 1.95 -0.06 7.67
N ALA A 152 1.87 0.81 8.67
CA ALA A 152 1.65 0.37 10.06
C ALA A 152 0.34 -0.43 10.16
N LEU A 153 -0.74 0.11 9.60
CA LEU A 153 -2.05 -0.54 9.63
C LEU A 153 -2.08 -1.82 8.79
N GLN A 154 -1.39 -1.83 7.64
CA GLN A 154 -1.24 -3.00 6.79
C GLN A 154 -0.61 -4.15 7.57
N GLY A 155 0.52 -3.87 8.23
CA GLY A 155 1.27 -4.86 8.98
C GLY A 155 0.52 -5.37 10.21
N ALA A 156 -0.10 -4.46 10.96
CA ALA A 156 -0.89 -4.78 12.14
C ALA A 156 -2.12 -5.63 11.80
N SER A 157 -2.91 -5.21 10.81
CA SER A 157 -4.12 -5.91 10.39
C SER A 157 -3.81 -7.28 9.80
N GLY A 158 -2.81 -7.36 8.90
CA GLY A 158 -2.41 -8.64 8.31
C GLY A 158 -1.93 -9.64 9.36
N SER A 159 -1.11 -9.18 10.32
CA SER A 159 -0.63 -10.02 11.43
C SER A 159 -1.76 -10.46 12.36
N ALA A 160 -2.71 -9.57 12.68
CA ALA A 160 -3.86 -9.89 13.52
C ALA A 160 -4.76 -10.95 12.87
N ILE A 161 -5.06 -10.81 11.58
CA ILE A 161 -5.85 -11.80 10.85
C ILE A 161 -5.09 -13.13 10.74
N ALA A 162 -3.79 -13.11 10.47
CA ALA A 162 -2.97 -14.32 10.46
C ALA A 162 -2.97 -15.06 11.81
N TYR A 163 -2.97 -14.33 12.93
CA TYR A 163 -3.05 -14.91 14.27
C TYR A 163 -4.44 -15.48 14.58
N LEU A 164 -5.51 -14.78 14.18
CA LEU A 164 -6.88 -15.22 14.40
C LEU A 164 -7.25 -16.45 13.56
N ILE A 165 -6.70 -16.57 12.36
CA ILE A 165 -6.86 -17.74 11.50
C ILE A 165 -5.90 -18.82 11.98
N GLN A 166 -6.32 -19.61 12.97
CA GLN A 166 -5.52 -20.71 13.50
C GLN A 166 -5.17 -21.74 12.41
N PRO A 167 -3.96 -22.35 12.47
CA PRO A 167 -3.58 -23.42 11.56
C PRO A 167 -4.61 -24.56 11.60
N GLY A 168 -5.16 -24.91 10.43
CA GLY A 168 -6.08 -26.06 10.27
C GLY A 168 -7.56 -25.72 10.07
N ILE A 169 -7.98 -24.46 10.23
CA ILE A 169 -9.38 -24.04 9.94
C ILE A 169 -9.60 -23.87 8.43
N LEU A 170 -8.63 -23.27 7.75
CA LEU A 170 -8.68 -22.95 6.32
C LEU A 170 -7.47 -23.58 5.61
N SER A 171 -7.54 -23.72 4.28
CA SER A 171 -6.36 -24.08 3.49
C SER A 171 -5.28 -23.00 3.66
N GLY A 172 -4.00 -23.42 3.72
CA GLY A 172 -2.89 -22.49 3.95
C GLY A 172 -2.86 -21.34 2.93
N SER A 173 -3.17 -21.62 1.67
CA SER A 173 -3.26 -20.60 0.62
C SER A 173 -4.38 -19.60 0.84
N PHE A 174 -5.56 -20.04 1.29
CA PHE A 174 -6.68 -19.15 1.56
C PHE A 174 -6.45 -18.33 2.85
N ALA A 175 -5.85 -18.94 3.89
CA ALA A 175 -5.49 -18.24 5.12
C ALA A 175 -4.49 -17.10 4.86
N THR A 176 -3.40 -17.37 4.13
CA THR A 176 -2.40 -16.35 3.78
C THR A 176 -3.00 -15.28 2.85
N ALA A 177 -3.86 -15.66 1.90
CA ALA A 177 -4.59 -14.71 1.07
C ALA A 177 -5.46 -13.76 1.88
N LEU A 178 -6.19 -14.26 2.88
CA LEU A 178 -7.00 -13.42 3.77
C LEU A 178 -6.14 -12.50 4.64
N ALA A 179 -5.04 -13.00 5.20
CA ALA A 179 -4.11 -12.20 5.99
C ALA A 179 -3.54 -11.04 5.16
N TYR A 180 -2.97 -11.34 4.00
CA TYR A 180 -2.44 -10.31 3.11
C TYR A 180 -3.53 -9.36 2.60
N GLY A 181 -4.66 -9.91 2.15
CA GLY A 181 -5.80 -9.13 1.67
C GLY A 181 -6.29 -8.14 2.73
N SER A 182 -6.37 -8.56 4.00
CA SER A 182 -6.79 -7.69 5.10
C SER A 182 -5.80 -6.55 5.39
N GLY A 183 -4.48 -6.82 5.33
CA GLY A 183 -3.48 -5.77 5.44
C GLY A 183 -3.56 -4.79 4.27
N TRP A 184 -3.60 -5.30 3.04
CA TRP A 184 -3.68 -4.46 1.86
C TRP A 184 -5.00 -3.69 1.74
N LEU A 185 -6.08 -4.21 2.34
CA LEU A 185 -7.34 -3.50 2.51
C LEU A 185 -7.15 -2.24 3.36
N THR A 186 -6.52 -2.32 4.54
CA THR A 186 -6.32 -1.15 5.40
C THR A 186 -5.37 -0.14 4.77
N TYR A 187 -4.31 -0.60 4.10
CA TYR A 187 -3.45 0.26 3.28
C TYR A 187 -4.25 0.98 2.18
N GLY A 188 -5.09 0.22 1.46
CA GLY A 188 -5.94 0.72 0.39
C GLY A 188 -6.93 1.78 0.87
N ILE A 189 -7.56 1.59 2.04
CA ILE A 189 -8.47 2.58 2.64
C ILE A 189 -7.73 3.90 2.90
N VAL A 190 -6.60 3.84 3.61
CA VAL A 190 -5.84 5.04 4.01
C VAL A 190 -5.31 5.79 2.80
N THR A 191 -4.65 5.08 1.87
CA THR A 191 -4.10 5.69 0.66
C THR A 191 -5.18 6.11 -0.33
N GLY A 192 -6.27 5.37 -0.45
CA GLY A 192 -7.40 5.69 -1.34
C GLY A 192 -8.13 6.96 -0.92
N ILE A 193 -8.37 7.14 0.38
CA ILE A 193 -8.96 8.38 0.93
C ILE A 193 -8.04 9.57 0.65
N CYS A 194 -6.74 9.43 0.91
CA CYS A 194 -5.77 10.48 0.62
C CYS A 194 -5.70 10.80 -0.87
N LEU A 195 -5.67 9.79 -1.74
CA LEU A 195 -5.64 9.97 -3.19
C LEU A 195 -6.87 10.74 -3.67
N GLN A 196 -8.06 10.35 -3.20
CA GLN A 196 -9.30 11.04 -3.52
C GLN A 196 -9.30 12.48 -3.04
N TRP A 197 -8.82 12.74 -1.82
CA TRP A 197 -8.69 14.09 -1.28
C TRP A 197 -7.71 14.95 -2.12
N LEU A 198 -6.54 14.41 -2.46
CA LEU A 198 -5.53 15.08 -3.27
C LEU A 198 -6.06 15.46 -4.65
N LEU A 199 -6.70 14.51 -5.35
CA LEU A 199 -7.21 14.72 -6.70
C LEU A 199 -8.37 15.73 -6.74
N ARG A 200 -9.23 15.76 -5.70
CA ARG A 200 -10.41 16.63 -5.68
C ARG A 200 -10.14 18.06 -5.26
N HIS A 201 -9.27 18.24 -4.26
CA HIS A 201 -9.11 19.54 -3.60
C HIS A 201 -7.79 20.23 -3.94
N HIS A 202 -6.84 19.49 -4.49
CA HIS A 202 -5.51 20.00 -4.78
C HIS A 202 -5.02 19.68 -6.21
N PRO A 203 -5.83 19.83 -7.29
CA PRO A 203 -5.30 19.72 -8.65
C PRO A 203 -4.27 20.84 -8.93
N GLN A 204 -3.29 20.55 -9.80
CA GLN A 204 -2.28 21.55 -10.20
C GLN A 204 -2.83 22.60 -11.18
#